data_AF-A0A958NQ21-F1
#
_entry.id   AF-A0A958NQ21-F1
#
_cell.length_a   1.000
_cell.length_b   1.000
_cell.length_c   1.000
_cell.angle_alpha   90.00
_cell.angle_beta   90.00
_cell.angle_gamma   90.00
#
_symmetry.space_group_name_H-M   'P 1'
#
loop_
_entity.id
_entity.type
_entity.pdbx_description
1 polymer ?
#
loop_
_entity_poly.entity_id
_entity_poly.type
_entity_poly.pdbx_seq_one_letter_code
_entity_poly.pdbx_strand_id
1 'polypeptide(L)'
;MEPVITIKDQHFYYAGIPDLVAFSADNKCAVIIDEDQVQHLLDANPIIDGKHINQIIVISEQLHSSLTRLSGFRVFSMVAADLDEAVRFAIFSAELNDHVFCITNVDKPKVKEIIELVMI
;
A
#
# COMPACT_ATOMS: atom_id res chain seq x y z
N MET A 1 13.08 -0.78 -5.53
CA MET A 1 12.20 -1.70 -4.79
C MET A 1 13.07 -2.58 -3.90
N GLU A 2 12.79 -2.65 -2.60
CA GLU A 2 13.56 -3.47 -1.65
C GLU A 2 12.63 -4.44 -0.90
N PRO A 3 12.90 -5.76 -0.90
CA PRO A 3 12.09 -6.70 -0.12
C PRO A 3 12.26 -6.43 1.37
N VAL A 4 11.13 -6.45 2.10
CA VAL A 4 11.09 -6.24 3.56
C VAL A 4 10.98 -7.58 4.28
N ILE A 5 9.88 -8.29 4.02
CA ILE A 5 9.54 -9.57 4.64
C ILE A 5 8.50 -10.29 3.79
N THR A 6 8.42 -11.61 3.95
CA THR A 6 7.36 -12.45 3.37
C THR A 6 6.61 -13.13 4.50
N ILE A 7 5.28 -13.05 4.47
CA ILE A 7 4.39 -13.63 5.46
C ILE A 7 3.47 -14.61 4.74
N LYS A 8 3.64 -15.91 5.01
CA LYS A 8 3.01 -16.99 4.24
C LYS A 8 3.39 -16.81 2.76
N ASP A 9 2.47 -16.32 1.94
CA ASP A 9 2.66 -16.07 0.50
C ASP A 9 2.53 -14.58 0.14
N GLN A 10 2.35 -13.70 1.13
CA GLN A 10 2.28 -12.25 0.93
C GLN A 10 3.65 -11.60 1.12
N HIS A 11 4.11 -10.88 0.11
CA HIS A 11 5.41 -10.22 0.05
C HIS A 11 5.28 -8.71 0.27
N PHE A 12 6.01 -8.18 1.24
CA PHE A 12 6.08 -6.75 1.53
C PHE A 12 7.34 -6.14 0.94
N TYR A 13 7.18 -5.00 0.28
CA TYR A 13 8.26 -4.22 -0.34
C TYR A 13 8.30 -2.81 0.21
N TYR A 14 9.50 -2.28 0.41
CA TYR A 14 9.76 -0.87 0.65
C TYR A 14 10.18 -0.24 -0.66
N ALA A 15 9.45 0.77 -1.13
CA ALA A 15 9.63 1.27 -2.48
C ALA A 15 9.08 2.69 -2.66
N GLY A 16 9.48 3.35 -3.74
CA GLY A 16 8.84 4.58 -4.22
C GLY A 16 7.77 4.31 -5.29
N ILE A 17 7.02 5.34 -5.67
CA ILE A 17 6.03 5.27 -6.75
C ILE A 17 6.63 4.77 -8.08
N PRO A 18 7.84 5.16 -8.52
CA PRO A 18 8.41 4.65 -9.77
C PRO A 18 8.61 3.14 -9.79
N ASP A 19 9.01 2.55 -8.66
CA ASP A 19 9.17 1.11 -8.50
C ASP A 19 7.82 0.39 -8.59
N LEU A 20 6.80 0.95 -7.93
CA LEU A 20 5.43 0.45 -8.00
C LEU A 20 4.90 0.48 -9.44
N VAL A 21 5.10 1.59 -10.17
CA VAL A 21 4.69 1.71 -11.58
C VAL A 21 5.35 0.62 -12.43
N ALA A 22 6.66 0.41 -12.26
CA ALA A 22 7.38 -0.61 -13.01
C ALA A 22 6.89 -2.03 -12.69
N PHE A 23 6.65 -2.34 -11.41
CA PHE A 23 6.17 -3.67 -10.99
C PHE A 23 4.74 -3.93 -11.45
N SER A 24 3.88 -2.93 -11.27
CA SER A 24 2.44 -3.03 -11.55
C SER A 24 2.12 -3.13 -13.03
N ALA A 25 3.07 -2.90 -13.94
CA ALA A 25 2.87 -3.10 -15.37
C ALA A 25 2.46 -4.55 -15.72
N ASP A 26 2.99 -5.54 -15.01
CA ASP A 26 2.75 -6.96 -15.27
C ASP A 26 2.15 -7.71 -14.07
N ASN A 27 2.06 -7.06 -12.90
CA ASN A 27 1.69 -7.71 -11.65
C ASN A 27 0.60 -6.94 -10.91
N LYS A 28 -0.22 -7.68 -10.17
CA LYS A 28 -1.25 -7.12 -9.30
C LYS A 28 -0.70 -6.90 -7.89
N CYS A 29 -1.03 -5.77 -7.26
CA CYS A 29 -0.53 -5.43 -5.94
C CYS A 29 -1.49 -4.55 -5.11
N ALA A 30 -1.25 -4.54 -3.80
CA ALA A 30 -1.76 -3.58 -2.85
C ALA A 30 -0.69 -2.50 -2.54
N VAL A 31 -1.15 -1.33 -2.12
CA VAL A 31 -0.29 -0.23 -1.71
C VAL A 31 -0.70 0.28 -0.33
N ILE A 32 0.26 0.35 0.59
CA ILE A 32 0.20 1.16 1.81
C ILE A 32 0.91 2.48 1.50
N ILE A 33 0.24 3.62 1.70
CA ILE A 33 0.77 4.92 1.30
C ILE A 33 0.44 6.02 2.30
N ASP A 34 1.39 6.91 2.58
CA ASP A 34 1.12 8.13 3.37
C ASP A 34 0.23 9.11 2.58
N GLU A 35 -0.66 9.82 3.28
CA GLU A 35 -1.64 10.74 2.67
C GLU A 35 -1.03 11.80 1.74
N ASP A 36 0.17 12.29 2.07
CA ASP A 36 0.90 13.29 1.30
C ASP A 36 1.41 12.76 -0.05
N GLN A 37 1.62 11.44 -0.17
CA GLN A 37 2.06 10.78 -1.40
C GLN A 37 0.89 10.35 -2.31
N VAL A 38 -0.35 10.40 -1.82
CA VAL A 38 -1.54 9.96 -2.60
C VAL A 38 -1.68 10.73 -3.91
N GLN A 39 -1.45 12.05 -3.90
CA GLN A 39 -1.57 12.83 -5.14
C GLN A 39 -0.52 12.42 -6.18
N HIS A 40 0.72 12.18 -5.74
CA HIS A 40 1.77 11.69 -6.63
C HIS A 40 1.44 10.32 -7.23
N LEU A 41 0.77 9.46 -6.45
CA LEU A 41 0.30 8.16 -6.94
C LEU A 41 -0.80 8.33 -8.00
N LEU A 42 -1.76 9.24 -7.78
CA LEU A 42 -2.84 9.53 -8.72
C LEU A 42 -2.32 10.16 -10.03
N ASP A 43 -1.29 11.00 -9.94
CA ASP A 43 -0.65 11.61 -11.10
C ASP A 43 0.07 10.56 -11.97
N ALA A 44 0.50 9.44 -11.37
CA ALA A 44 0.98 8.24 -12.06
C ALA A 44 -0.18 7.38 -12.65
N ASN A 45 -1.28 8.03 -13.04
CA ASN A 45 -2.64 7.56 -13.35
C ASN A 45 -2.85 6.22 -14.09
N PRO A 46 -1.99 5.68 -14.99
CA PRO A 46 -2.27 4.39 -15.64
C PRO A 46 -2.42 3.16 -14.71
N ILE A 47 -1.93 3.21 -13.47
CA ILE A 47 -1.79 2.01 -12.62
C ILE A 47 -2.99 1.75 -11.68
N ILE A 48 -3.87 2.74 -11.46
CA ILE A 48 -4.99 2.63 -10.49
C ILE A 48 -6.28 2.23 -11.22
N ASP A 49 -6.29 1.05 -11.83
CA ASP A 49 -7.41 0.59 -12.66
C ASP A 49 -8.15 -0.63 -12.08
N GLY A 50 -7.76 -1.08 -10.88
CA GLY A 50 -8.28 -2.27 -10.23
C GLY A 50 -7.66 -3.59 -10.71
N LYS A 51 -6.93 -3.57 -11.82
CA LYS A 51 -6.24 -4.75 -12.37
C LYS A 51 -4.80 -4.83 -11.86
N HIS A 52 -4.11 -3.69 -11.86
CA HIS A 52 -2.71 -3.59 -11.46
C HIS A 52 -2.59 -3.19 -9.99
N ILE A 53 -3.34 -2.17 -9.58
CA ILE A 53 -3.56 -1.82 -8.17
C ILE A 53 -5.03 -2.01 -7.86
N ASN A 54 -5.34 -3.00 -7.03
CA ASN A 54 -6.70 -3.32 -6.60
C ASN A 54 -6.99 -2.92 -5.14
N GLN A 55 -5.96 -2.52 -4.38
CA GLN A 55 -6.10 -2.09 -2.99
C GLN A 55 -5.15 -0.94 -2.66
N ILE A 56 -5.69 0.10 -2.04
CA ILE A 56 -4.92 1.23 -1.51
C ILE A 56 -5.32 1.45 -0.05
N ILE A 57 -4.34 1.42 0.84
CA ILE A 57 -4.48 1.66 2.27
C ILE A 57 -3.75 2.97 2.56
N VAL A 58 -4.50 4.03 2.80
CA VAL A 58 -3.92 5.36 3.06
C VAL A 58 -3.69 5.54 4.55
N ILE A 59 -2.46 5.87 4.94
CA ILE A 59 -2.14 6.29 6.31
C ILE A 59 -2.50 7.76 6.43
N SER A 60 -3.53 8.06 7.23
CA SER A 60 -4.09 9.40 7.37
C SER A 60 -4.83 9.54 8.69
N GLU A 61 -4.59 10.67 9.38
CA GLU A 61 -5.39 11.08 10.54
C GLU A 61 -6.79 11.60 10.12
N GLN A 62 -7.02 11.83 8.83
CA GLN A 62 -8.24 12.43 8.27
C GLN A 62 -8.97 11.47 7.32
N LEU A 63 -9.90 10.69 7.89
CA LEU A 63 -10.71 9.68 7.19
C LEU A 63 -11.41 10.18 5.90
N HIS A 64 -11.91 11.42 5.87
CA HIS A 64 -12.80 11.89 4.80
C HIS A 64 -12.09 12.53 3.59
N SER A 65 -10.92 13.13 3.77
CA SER A 65 -10.15 13.81 2.70
C SER A 65 -9.44 12.82 1.78
N SER A 66 -9.03 11.68 2.32
CA SER A 66 -8.23 10.68 1.61
C SER A 66 -9.07 9.82 0.67
N LEU A 67 -10.26 9.38 1.11
CA LEU A 67 -11.12 8.50 0.31
C LEU A 67 -11.82 9.22 -0.84
N THR A 68 -12.12 10.51 -0.69
CA THR A 68 -12.74 11.30 -1.77
C THR A 68 -11.81 11.46 -2.97
N ARG A 69 -10.50 11.53 -2.76
CA ARG A 69 -9.48 11.56 -3.84
C ARG A 69 -9.39 10.27 -4.64
N LEU A 70 -9.75 9.14 -4.04
CA LEU A 70 -9.79 7.83 -4.68
C LEU A 70 -11.17 7.51 -5.28
N SER A 71 -12.15 8.41 -5.14
CA SER A 71 -13.48 8.22 -5.72
C SER A 71 -13.41 8.21 -7.25
N GLY A 72 -14.06 7.23 -7.86
CA GLY A 72 -14.06 7.03 -9.32
C GLY A 72 -13.05 6.01 -9.82
N PHE A 73 -12.10 5.57 -9.00
CA PHE A 73 -11.19 4.48 -9.34
C PHE A 73 -11.77 3.13 -8.92
N ARG A 74 -11.46 2.07 -9.69
CA ARG A 74 -11.95 0.70 -9.43
C ARG A 74 -11.06 -0.04 -8.44
N VAL A 75 -10.76 0.59 -7.32
CA VAL A 75 -9.80 0.10 -6.32
C VAL A 75 -10.48 0.02 -4.96
N PHE A 76 -10.13 -1.00 -4.17
CA PHE A 76 -10.57 -1.09 -2.79
C PHE A 76 -9.74 -0.14 -1.93
N SER A 77 -10.36 0.92 -1.42
CA SER A 77 -9.68 1.95 -0.65
C SER A 77 -10.07 1.91 0.82
N MET A 78 -9.06 1.97 1.69
CA MET A 78 -9.23 2.08 3.13
C MET A 78 -8.32 3.17 3.69
N VAL A 79 -8.64 3.66 4.87
CA VAL A 79 -7.80 4.59 5.63
C VAL A 79 -7.42 3.90 6.93
N ALA A 80 -6.14 3.99 7.28
CA ALA A 80 -5.58 3.58 8.54
C ALA A 80 -5.07 4.82 9.28
N ALA A 81 -5.21 4.83 10.61
CA ALA A 81 -4.72 5.89 11.48
C ALA A 81 -3.19 5.94 11.53
N ASP A 82 -2.54 4.79 11.38
CA ASP A 82 -1.08 4.66 11.40
C ASP A 82 -0.61 3.45 10.56
N LEU A 83 0.72 3.26 10.52
CA LEU A 83 1.35 2.17 9.78
C LEU A 83 1.05 0.78 10.38
N ASP A 84 0.84 0.67 11.70
CA ASP A 84 0.50 -0.62 12.34
C ASP A 84 -0.87 -1.10 11.87
N GLU A 85 -1.87 -0.20 11.91
CA GLU A 85 -3.21 -0.49 11.41
C GLU A 85 -3.20 -0.75 9.90
N ALA A 86 -2.42 0.01 9.12
CA ALA A 86 -2.33 -0.21 7.68
C ALA A 86 -1.76 -1.60 7.34
N VAL A 87 -0.73 -2.03 8.06
CA VAL A 87 -0.13 -3.36 7.91
C VAL A 87 -1.11 -4.45 8.33
N ARG A 88 -1.86 -4.27 9.44
CA ARG A 88 -2.93 -5.20 9.84
C ARG A 88 -3.95 -5.38 8.72
N PHE A 89 -4.43 -4.28 8.14
CA PHE A 89 -5.36 -4.34 7.02
C PHE A 89 -4.77 -5.09 5.83
N ALA A 90 -3.52 -4.83 5.46
CA ALA A 90 -2.85 -5.53 4.36
C ALA A 90 -2.77 -7.05 4.59
N ILE A 91 -2.35 -7.46 5.79
CA ILE A 91 -2.23 -8.87 6.19
C ILE A 91 -3.60 -9.57 6.17
N PHE A 92 -4.64 -8.93 6.72
CA PHE A 92 -5.99 -9.50 6.71
C PHE A 92 -6.60 -9.56 5.31
N SER A 93 -6.09 -8.76 4.38
CA SER A 93 -6.46 -8.79 2.97
C SER A 93 -5.55 -9.65 2.09
N ALA A 94 -4.76 -10.58 2.65
CA ALA A 94 -3.84 -11.41 1.88
C ALA A 94 -4.50 -12.17 0.71
N GLU A 95 -5.77 -12.56 0.83
CA GLU A 95 -6.52 -13.20 -0.28
C GLU A 95 -6.73 -12.26 -1.48
N LEU A 96 -6.62 -10.95 -1.29
CA LEU A 96 -6.76 -9.96 -2.35
C LEU A 96 -5.47 -9.74 -3.12
N ASN A 97 -4.31 -9.88 -2.45
CA ASN A 97 -2.99 -9.50 -2.94
C ASN A 97 -1.84 -10.21 -2.25
N ASP A 98 -0.97 -10.80 -3.08
CA ASP A 98 0.28 -11.44 -2.64
C ASP A 98 1.46 -10.45 -2.62
N HIS A 99 1.28 -9.22 -3.12
CA HIS A 99 2.32 -8.19 -3.13
C HIS A 99 1.81 -6.88 -2.52
N VAL A 100 2.53 -6.36 -1.53
CA VAL A 100 2.18 -5.13 -0.80
C VAL A 100 3.35 -4.16 -0.87
N PHE A 101 3.11 -2.97 -1.41
CA PHE A 101 4.09 -1.90 -1.52
C PHE A 101 3.89 -0.89 -0.38
N CYS A 102 4.92 -0.70 0.43
CA CYS A 102 4.97 0.34 1.46
C CYS A 102 5.65 1.58 0.88
N ILE A 103 4.85 2.61 0.62
CA ILE A 103 5.28 3.93 0.16
C ILE A 103 5.02 4.90 1.32
N THR A 104 5.95 4.91 2.28
CA THR A 104 5.83 5.67 3.52
C THR A 104 7.12 6.42 3.81
N ASN A 105 7.00 7.50 4.57
CA ASN A 105 8.10 8.29 5.11
C ASN A 105 8.80 7.59 6.28
N VAL A 106 8.23 6.49 6.80
CA VAL A 106 8.85 5.63 7.81
C VAL A 106 9.98 4.83 7.17
N ASP A 107 11.14 4.76 7.81
CA ASP A 107 12.29 4.05 7.26
C ASP A 107 12.08 2.53 7.21
N LYS A 108 12.70 1.88 6.22
CA LYS A 108 12.58 0.43 5.98
C LYS A 108 12.80 -0.44 7.24
N PRO A 109 13.83 -0.22 8.09
CA PRO A 109 14.01 -0.98 9.32
C PRO A 109 12.79 -0.92 10.24
N LYS A 110 12.17 0.26 10.37
CA LYS A 110 10.98 0.43 11.21
C LYS A 110 9.73 -0.17 10.59
N VAL A 111 9.56 -0.07 9.27
CA VAL A 111 8.50 -0.79 8.55
C VAL A 111 8.60 -2.29 8.81
N LYS A 112 9.80 -2.86 8.73
CA LYS A 112 10.04 -4.28 9.03
C LYS A 112 9.64 -4.63 10.47
N GLU A 113 10.09 -3.85 11.44
CA GLU A 113 9.77 -4.06 12.85
C GLU A 113 8.25 -4.09 13.09
N ILE A 114 7.50 -3.15 12.50
CA ILE A 114 6.05 -3.08 12.64
C ILE A 114 5.38 -4.32 12.04
N ILE A 115 5.81 -4.73 10.85
CA ILE A 115 5.26 -5.93 10.20
C ILE A 115 5.51 -7.18 11.04
N GLU A 116 6.70 -7.31 11.64
CA GLU A 116 7.03 -8.43 12.52
C GLU A 116 6.21 -8.40 13.82
N LEU A 117 5.94 -7.21 14.38
CA LEU A 117 5.14 -7.07 15.61
C LEU A 117 3.66 -7.43 15.40
N VAL A 118 3.08 -7.08 14.24
CA VAL A 118 1.67 -7.41 13.94
C VAL A 118 1.43 -8.92 13.83
N MET A 119 2.49 -9.72 13.59
CA MET A 119 2.41 -11.18 13.48
C MET A 119 2.42 -11.93 14.83
N ILE A 120 2.80 -11.27 15.93
CA ILE A 120 2.95 -11.87 17.26
C ILE A 120 1.65 -11.72 18.05
#